data_AF-A0A7G8BV22-F1
#
_entry.id   AF-A0A7G8BV22-F1
#
_cell.length_a   1.000
_cell.length_b   1.000
_cell.length_c   1.000
_cell.angle_alpha   90.00
_cell.angle_beta   90.00
_cell.angle_gamma   90.00
#
_symmetry.space_group_name_H-M   'P 1'
#
loop_
_entity.id
_entity.type
_entity.pdbx_description
1 polymer ?
#
loop_
_entity_poly.entity_id
_entity_poly.type
_entity_poly.pdbx_seq_one_letter_code
_entity_poly.pdbx_strand_id
1 'polypeptide(L)'
;MRLFYAIVFAALICGAFAEAKTVTMGEADNHTSVALNQGDTLVVELPSTLPGQYRWVSHLAKGGALSPQGDSLIPARGENGNKGEGRQQFRYNAALVGETTLHLAFEIEKKQAGVVSVTSRFLVQVRVSSGAPAPGDAVLIGRYKGTLPCADCSGLDTELRLYAKSKFDMTDAFYVETSTYRATRNGDVSYSDRGLWTVLKGSAVDPNATVYQLNPDKPSEAQAYLLKQNGAALESLDRGLKPINTKMNLTLRRVQ
;
A
#
# COMPACT_ATOMS: atom_id res chain seq x y z
N MET A 1 39.21 40.96 -10.50
CA MET A 1 38.84 39.56 -10.80
C MET A 1 38.71 38.82 -9.46
N ARG A 2 37.49 38.71 -8.91
CA ARG A 2 37.22 37.99 -7.65
C ARG A 2 36.24 36.86 -7.95
N LEU A 3 36.75 35.63 -7.94
CA LEU A 3 35.96 34.41 -8.08
C LEU A 3 35.34 34.07 -6.72
N PHE A 4 34.01 34.10 -6.61
CA PHE A 4 33.28 33.54 -5.47
C PHE A 4 32.92 32.09 -5.82
N TYR A 5 33.51 31.13 -5.08
CA TYR A 5 33.09 29.74 -5.09
C TYR A 5 31.78 29.62 -4.29
N ALA A 6 30.68 29.30 -4.96
CA ALA A 6 29.45 28.92 -4.30
C ALA A 6 29.51 27.42 -3.97
N ILE A 7 29.63 27.11 -2.67
CA ILE A 7 29.50 25.74 -2.16
C ILE A 7 28.01 25.38 -2.21
N VAL A 8 27.64 24.49 -3.12
CA VAL A 8 26.30 23.91 -3.17
C VAL A 8 26.24 22.78 -2.13
N PHE A 9 25.59 23.05 -1.00
CA PHE A 9 25.16 22.02 -0.08
C PHE A 9 23.95 21.29 -0.69
N ALA A 10 24.19 20.13 -1.30
CA ALA A 10 23.13 19.20 -1.64
C ALA A 10 22.60 18.57 -0.35
N ALA A 11 21.51 19.12 0.19
CA ALA A 11 20.76 18.47 1.25
C ALA A 11 20.04 17.25 0.65
N LEU A 12 20.62 16.07 0.83
CA LEU A 12 19.92 14.80 0.65
C LEU A 12 18.78 14.75 1.68
N ILE A 13 17.57 15.06 1.25
CA ILE A 13 16.37 14.74 2.02
C ILE A 13 16.17 13.23 1.86
N CYS A 14 16.76 12.48 2.78
CA CYS A 14 16.50 11.06 2.95
C CYS A 14 15.08 10.94 3.51
N GLY A 15 14.09 10.77 2.63
CA GLY A 15 12.75 10.38 3.05
C GLY A 15 12.85 9.00 3.69
N ALA A 16 12.56 8.91 4.99
CA ALA A 16 12.37 7.63 5.65
C ALA A 16 11.13 6.97 5.02
N PHE A 17 11.36 6.07 4.06
CA PHE A 17 10.34 5.10 3.69
C PHE A 17 9.94 4.38 4.99
N ALA A 18 8.64 4.24 5.25
CA ALA A 18 8.21 3.21 6.18
C ALA A 18 8.65 1.88 5.56
N GLU A 19 9.74 1.33 6.07
CA GLU A 19 10.34 0.10 5.57
C GLU A 19 9.31 -1.03 5.72
N ALA A 20 9.05 -1.75 4.63
CA ALA A 20 8.17 -2.91 4.64
C ALA A 20 8.61 -3.87 5.75
N LYS A 21 7.74 -4.11 6.72
CA LYS A 21 8.11 -4.91 7.89
C LYS A 21 7.99 -6.39 7.54
N THR A 22 8.92 -7.19 8.07
CA THR A 22 8.76 -8.64 8.12
C THR A 22 8.15 -9.05 9.46
N VAL A 23 7.04 -9.78 9.42
CA VAL A 23 6.40 -10.40 10.58
C VAL A 23 6.58 -11.91 10.46
N THR A 24 7.19 -12.53 11.47
CA THR A 24 7.41 -13.98 11.52
C THR A 24 6.47 -14.62 12.54
N MET A 25 5.83 -15.72 12.17
CA MET A 25 4.94 -16.52 13.03
C MET A 25 5.40 -17.97 13.05
N GLY A 26 5.24 -18.63 14.18
CA GLY A 26 5.54 -20.04 14.38
C GLY A 26 4.32 -20.85 14.86
N GLU A 27 4.53 -22.12 15.16
CA GLU A 27 3.46 -23.05 15.62
C GLU A 27 2.61 -22.49 16.78
N ALA A 28 3.24 -21.78 17.72
CA ALA A 28 2.57 -21.18 18.87
C ALA A 28 1.51 -20.14 18.50
N ASP A 29 1.58 -19.57 17.29
CA ASP A 29 0.65 -18.56 16.80
C ASP A 29 -0.56 -19.15 16.07
N ASN A 30 -0.74 -20.48 16.10
CA ASN A 30 -1.90 -21.12 15.48
C ASN A 30 -3.22 -20.61 16.09
N HIS A 31 -4.23 -20.43 15.24
CA HIS A 31 -5.56 -19.87 15.57
C HIS A 31 -5.55 -18.41 16.05
N THR A 32 -4.45 -17.69 15.88
CA THR A 32 -4.37 -16.26 16.21
C THR A 32 -4.74 -15.38 15.02
N SER A 33 -4.65 -14.07 15.22
CA SER A 33 -4.81 -13.05 14.17
C SER A 33 -3.55 -12.21 14.06
N VAL A 34 -3.20 -11.81 12.84
CA VAL A 34 -2.07 -10.91 12.55
C VAL A 34 -2.54 -9.74 11.70
N ALA A 35 -2.09 -8.54 12.07
CA ALA A 35 -2.30 -7.32 11.30
C ALA A 35 -1.01 -6.98 10.54
N LEU A 36 -1.17 -6.72 9.24
CA LEU A 36 -0.12 -6.33 8.32
C LEU A 36 -0.52 -5.05 7.60
N ASN A 37 0.46 -4.31 7.11
CA ASN A 37 0.26 -3.26 6.14
C ASN A 37 0.56 -3.77 4.73
N GLN A 38 -0.08 -3.18 3.73
CA GLN A 38 0.23 -3.48 2.33
C GLN A 38 1.72 -3.23 2.07
N GLY A 39 2.40 -4.21 1.50
CA GLY A 39 3.86 -4.23 1.31
C GLY A 39 4.62 -5.02 2.38
N ASP A 40 4.04 -5.27 3.56
CA ASP A 40 4.67 -6.11 4.59
C ASP A 40 4.87 -7.55 4.11
N THR A 41 5.86 -8.23 4.68
CA THR A 41 6.09 -9.65 4.45
C THR A 41 5.65 -10.45 5.66
N LEU A 42 4.79 -11.44 5.44
CA LEU A 42 4.48 -12.48 6.43
C LEU A 42 5.35 -13.70 6.17
N VAL A 43 6.07 -14.15 7.20
CA VAL A 43 6.85 -15.37 7.22
C VAL A 43 6.23 -16.34 8.22
N VAL A 44 5.98 -17.58 7.81
CA VAL A 44 5.47 -18.64 8.69
C VAL A 44 6.48 -19.78 8.74
N GLU A 45 6.94 -20.14 9.94
CA GLU A 45 7.93 -21.19 10.19
C GLU A 45 7.35 -22.31 11.03
N LEU A 46 7.07 -23.44 10.40
CA LEU A 46 6.47 -24.60 11.06
C LEU A 46 7.47 -25.74 11.19
N PRO A 47 7.45 -26.51 12.30
CA PRO A 47 8.25 -27.73 12.43
C PRO A 47 7.98 -28.68 11.26
N SER A 48 9.05 -29.28 10.75
CA SER A 48 8.99 -30.24 9.65
C SER A 48 10.06 -31.32 9.84
N THR A 49 9.61 -32.57 9.91
CA THR A 49 10.51 -33.73 9.99
C THR A 49 11.02 -34.08 8.59
N LEU A 50 12.30 -33.80 8.32
CA LEU A 50 12.95 -34.19 7.05
C LEU A 50 13.84 -35.42 7.22
N PRO A 51 13.95 -36.28 6.19
CA PRO A 51 13.10 -36.41 5.01
C PRO A 51 11.80 -37.18 5.34
N GLY A 52 10.67 -36.81 4.74
CA GLY A 52 9.38 -37.46 4.97
C GLY A 52 8.43 -37.37 3.78
N GLN A 53 7.41 -38.24 3.74
CA GLN A 53 6.35 -38.20 2.72
C GLN A 53 5.34 -37.05 2.95
N TYR A 54 5.44 -36.38 4.10
CA TYR A 54 4.56 -35.29 4.51
C TYR A 54 5.29 -33.95 4.43
N ARG A 55 4.58 -32.92 3.99
CA ARG A 55 5.05 -31.54 3.96
C ARG A 55 3.90 -30.60 4.30
N TRP A 56 4.22 -29.40 4.74
CA TRP A 56 3.24 -28.34 4.82
C TRP A 56 2.90 -27.87 3.40
N VAL A 57 1.61 -27.63 3.18
CA VAL A 57 1.05 -27.12 1.93
C VAL A 57 0.17 -25.92 2.23
N SER A 58 0.36 -24.85 1.46
CA SER A 58 -0.49 -23.66 1.53
C SER A 58 -1.76 -23.85 0.72
N HIS A 59 -2.90 -23.68 1.39
CA HIS A 59 -4.23 -23.69 0.79
C HIS A 59 -4.81 -22.28 0.68
N LEU A 60 -3.94 -21.27 0.50
CA LEU A 60 -4.34 -19.88 0.34
C LEU A 60 -5.17 -19.69 -0.94
N ALA A 61 -6.34 -19.06 -0.81
CA ALA A 61 -7.17 -18.72 -1.95
C ALA A 61 -6.48 -17.71 -2.88
N LYS A 62 -6.63 -17.89 -4.19
CA LYS A 62 -6.07 -16.96 -5.18
C LYS A 62 -6.79 -15.60 -5.12
N GLY A 63 -6.05 -14.52 -5.36
CA GLY A 63 -6.61 -13.17 -5.43
C GLY A 63 -7.00 -12.56 -4.08
N GLY A 64 -6.53 -13.13 -2.97
CA GLY A 64 -6.76 -12.60 -1.61
C GLY A 64 -5.74 -11.54 -1.19
N ALA A 65 -5.83 -11.13 0.08
CA ALA A 65 -4.98 -10.11 0.69
C ALA A 65 -3.47 -10.47 0.68
N LEU A 66 -3.15 -11.76 0.69
CA LEU A 66 -1.80 -12.28 0.63
C LEU A 66 -1.46 -12.82 -0.77
N SER A 67 -0.22 -12.56 -1.21
CA SER A 67 0.37 -13.20 -2.39
C SER A 67 1.53 -14.11 -1.95
N PRO A 68 1.53 -15.41 -2.30
CA PRO A 68 2.64 -16.30 -1.97
C PRO A 68 3.90 -15.90 -2.75
N GLN A 69 5.05 -15.91 -2.06
CA GLN A 69 6.38 -15.69 -2.66
C GLN A 69 7.21 -16.98 -2.80
N GLY A 70 6.83 -18.03 -2.07
CA GLY A 70 7.48 -19.34 -2.12
C GLY A 70 7.62 -19.96 -0.72
N ASP A 71 8.09 -21.20 -0.70
CA ASP A 71 8.44 -21.94 0.52
C ASP A 71 9.84 -22.54 0.43
N SER A 72 10.47 -22.74 1.58
CA SER A 72 11.80 -23.33 1.71
C SER A 72 11.89 -24.25 2.92
N LEU A 73 12.77 -25.25 2.81
CA LEU A 73 13.07 -26.17 3.91
C LEU A 73 14.35 -25.73 4.60
N ILE A 74 14.25 -25.49 5.90
CA ILE A 74 15.36 -25.10 6.77
C ILE A 74 15.76 -26.34 7.58
N PRO A 75 16.91 -26.98 7.28
CA PRO A 75 17.38 -28.12 8.05
C PRO A 75 17.74 -27.69 9.48
N ALA A 76 17.56 -28.58 10.45
CA ALA A 76 18.01 -28.31 11.81
C ALA A 76 19.53 -28.14 11.85
N ARG A 77 19.99 -27.03 12.42
CA ARG A 77 21.41 -26.78 12.66
C ARG A 77 21.81 -27.54 13.93
N GLY A 78 22.36 -28.75 13.77
CA GLY A 78 22.89 -29.51 14.90
C GLY A 78 24.27 -28.98 15.30
N GLU A 79 24.42 -28.48 16.52
CA GLU A 79 25.69 -28.63 17.24
C GLU A 79 25.77 -30.08 17.71
N ASN A 80 26.86 -30.79 17.38
CA ASN A 80 27.16 -32.16 17.85
C ASN A 80 26.31 -33.31 17.29
N GLY A 81 25.89 -33.25 16.02
CA GLY A 81 25.37 -34.44 15.31
C GLY A 81 23.97 -34.91 15.72
N ASN A 82 23.29 -34.20 16.62
CA ASN A 82 21.87 -34.43 16.88
C ASN A 82 21.03 -33.83 15.75
N LYS A 83 20.26 -34.66 15.04
CA LYS A 83 19.27 -34.21 14.07
C LYS A 83 18.11 -33.58 14.83
N GLY A 84 18.14 -32.26 15.02
CA GLY A 84 16.94 -31.52 15.43
C GLY A 84 15.84 -31.63 14.37
N GLU A 85 14.62 -31.23 14.72
CA GLU A 85 13.54 -31.10 13.74
C GLU A 85 13.80 -29.90 12.83
N GLY A 86 13.74 -30.12 11.52
CA GLY A 86 13.83 -29.03 10.55
C GLY A 86 12.58 -28.13 10.61
N ARG A 87 12.57 -27.07 9.81
CA ARG A 87 11.41 -26.20 9.64
C ARG A 87 11.07 -26.04 8.17
N GLN A 88 9.80 -25.84 7.87
CA GLN A 88 9.36 -25.34 6.57
C GLN A 88 8.94 -23.88 6.73
N GLN A 89 9.54 -23.00 5.94
CA GLN A 89 9.29 -21.57 5.93
C GLN A 89 8.43 -21.22 4.71
N PHE A 90 7.35 -20.49 4.92
CA PHE A 90 6.53 -19.90 3.87
C PHE A 90 6.66 -18.38 3.89
N ARG A 91 6.75 -17.75 2.73
CA ARG A 91 6.80 -16.27 2.61
C ARG A 91 5.61 -15.78 1.80
N TYR A 92 4.95 -14.75 2.31
CA TYR A 92 3.82 -14.08 1.67
C TYR A 92 4.05 -12.57 1.66
N ASN A 93 3.71 -11.93 0.56
CA ASN A 93 3.58 -10.47 0.49
C ASN A 93 2.15 -10.07 0.85
N ALA A 94 1.98 -9.06 1.71
CA ALA A 94 0.71 -8.38 1.93
C ALA A 94 0.38 -7.51 0.72
N ALA A 95 -0.31 -8.09 -0.27
CA ALA A 95 -0.45 -7.52 -1.60
C ALA A 95 -1.69 -6.62 -1.74
N LEU A 96 -2.81 -6.99 -1.11
CA LEU A 96 -4.10 -6.28 -1.22
C LEU A 96 -4.68 -6.03 0.16
N VAL A 97 -5.32 -4.88 0.34
CA VAL A 97 -6.09 -4.57 1.55
C VAL A 97 -7.28 -5.50 1.66
N GLY A 98 -7.48 -6.08 2.84
CA GLY A 98 -8.59 -6.98 3.11
C GLY A 98 -8.27 -7.97 4.22
N GLU A 99 -9.23 -8.84 4.50
CA GLU A 99 -9.07 -9.94 5.44
C GLU A 99 -9.01 -11.26 4.68
N THR A 100 -8.12 -12.16 5.09
CA THR A 100 -8.05 -13.53 4.57
C THR A 100 -7.64 -14.48 5.69
N THR A 101 -8.10 -15.72 5.63
CA THR A 101 -7.55 -16.78 6.48
C THR A 101 -6.41 -17.47 5.72
N LEU A 102 -5.22 -17.49 6.31
CA LEU A 102 -4.12 -18.34 5.82
C LEU A 102 -4.28 -19.72 6.43
N HIS A 103 -4.37 -20.74 5.58
CA HIS A 103 -4.47 -22.14 5.97
C HIS A 103 -3.29 -22.92 5.42
N LEU A 104 -2.49 -23.51 6.32
CA LEU A 104 -1.45 -24.47 6.00
C LEU A 104 -1.86 -25.84 6.56
N ALA A 105 -1.70 -26.89 5.77
CA ALA A 105 -1.98 -28.26 6.19
C ALA A 105 -0.72 -29.11 6.03
N PHE A 106 -0.42 -29.93 7.03
CA PHE A 106 0.64 -30.93 6.94
C PHE A 106 0.06 -32.21 6.32
N GLU A 107 0.43 -32.49 5.07
CA GLU A 107 -0.20 -33.49 4.22
C GLU A 107 0.81 -34.27 3.37
N ILE A 108 0.38 -35.42 2.81
CA ILE A 108 1.23 -36.27 1.98
C ILE A 108 1.49 -35.61 0.61
N GLU A 109 2.75 -35.56 0.19
CA GLU A 109 3.20 -34.93 -1.07
C GLU A 109 2.61 -35.60 -2.34
N LYS A 110 2.30 -36.90 -2.28
CA LYS A 110 1.57 -37.63 -3.33
C LYS A 110 0.15 -37.98 -2.86
N LYS A 111 -0.85 -37.33 -3.44
CA LYS A 111 -2.27 -37.70 -3.25
C LYS A 111 -2.48 -39.18 -3.63
N GLN A 112 -2.79 -40.02 -2.64
CA GLN A 112 -3.35 -41.35 -2.86
C GLN A 112 -4.87 -41.22 -2.87
N ALA A 113 -5.52 -41.77 -3.90
CA ALA A 113 -6.97 -41.70 -4.04
C ALA A 113 -7.65 -42.33 -2.80
N GLY A 114 -8.49 -41.55 -2.11
CA GLY A 114 -9.28 -42.02 -0.97
C GLY A 114 -8.65 -41.85 0.42
N VAL A 115 -7.43 -41.31 0.55
CA VAL A 115 -6.81 -41.07 1.85
C VAL A 115 -6.68 -39.56 2.11
N VAL A 116 -7.40 -39.05 3.10
CA VAL A 116 -7.21 -37.70 3.63
C VAL A 116 -6.18 -37.77 4.76
N SER A 117 -4.92 -37.53 4.46
CA SER A 117 -3.82 -37.64 5.43
C SER A 117 -3.36 -36.27 5.92
N VAL A 118 -4.29 -35.46 6.44
CA VAL A 118 -3.95 -34.20 7.11
C VAL A 118 -3.72 -34.51 8.59
N THR A 119 -2.49 -34.36 9.06
CA THR A 119 -2.13 -34.68 10.46
C THR A 119 -2.02 -33.44 11.33
N SER A 120 -1.70 -32.28 10.74
CA SER A 120 -1.62 -30.99 11.43
C SER A 120 -2.17 -29.85 10.57
N ARG A 121 -2.70 -28.81 11.22
CA ARG A 121 -3.16 -27.59 10.56
C ARG A 121 -2.65 -26.36 11.30
N PHE A 122 -2.30 -25.35 10.52
CA PHE A 122 -1.99 -24.02 11.00
C PHE A 122 -2.92 -23.02 10.32
N LEU A 123 -3.66 -22.26 11.12
CA LEU A 123 -4.64 -21.28 10.66
C LEU A 123 -4.38 -19.95 11.34
N VAL A 124 -4.24 -18.89 10.56
CA VAL A 124 -4.18 -17.52 11.09
C VAL A 124 -5.13 -16.61 10.31
N GLN A 125 -5.84 -15.75 11.03
CA GLN A 125 -6.58 -14.66 10.40
C GLN A 125 -5.63 -13.52 10.08
N VAL A 126 -5.60 -13.09 8.83
CA VAL A 126 -4.69 -12.06 8.36
C VAL A 126 -5.51 -10.86 7.92
N ARG A 127 -5.31 -9.73 8.59
CA ARG A 127 -5.85 -8.44 8.16
C ARG A 127 -4.73 -7.63 7.54
N VAL A 128 -4.84 -7.37 6.25
CA VAL A 128 -3.96 -6.42 5.55
C VAL A 128 -4.67 -5.08 5.48
N SER A 129 -4.07 -4.08 6.11
CA SER A 129 -4.48 -2.68 6.06
C SER A 129 -3.63 -1.94 5.03
N SER A 130 -4.07 -0.78 4.56
CA SER A 130 -3.28 0.03 3.61
C SER A 130 -2.00 0.66 4.20
N GLY A 131 -1.68 0.43 5.49
CA GLY A 131 -0.65 1.19 6.23
C GLY A 131 -1.03 2.62 6.59
N ALA A 132 -1.97 3.22 5.83
CA ALA A 132 -2.58 4.47 6.20
C ALA A 132 -3.43 4.35 7.49
N PRO A 133 -3.40 5.35 8.39
CA PRO A 133 -4.15 5.32 9.64
C PRO A 133 -5.64 5.00 9.43
N ALA A 134 -6.20 4.24 10.37
CA ALA A 134 -7.63 3.94 10.39
C ALA A 134 -8.45 5.24 10.57
N PRO A 135 -9.63 5.36 9.94
CA PRO A 135 -10.57 6.44 10.23
C PRO A 135 -10.98 6.36 11.71
N GLY A 136 -10.45 7.28 12.52
CA GLY A 136 -10.52 7.27 13.98
C GLY A 136 -9.43 8.14 14.60
N ASP A 137 -8.20 8.02 14.09
CA ASP A 137 -7.03 8.83 14.50
C ASP A 137 -6.61 9.87 13.44
N ALA A 138 -7.15 9.76 12.23
CA ALA A 138 -6.89 10.70 11.15
C ALA A 138 -8.00 11.78 11.09
N VAL A 139 -7.58 13.04 11.04
CA VAL A 139 -8.47 14.18 10.84
C VAL A 139 -8.61 14.50 9.36
N LEU A 140 -9.82 14.88 8.94
CA LEU A 140 -10.07 15.40 7.59
C LEU A 140 -9.44 16.80 7.48
N ILE A 141 -8.39 16.93 6.67
CA ILE A 141 -7.69 18.19 6.41
C ILE A 141 -8.46 19.03 5.39
N GLY A 142 -8.97 18.38 4.35
CA GLY A 142 -9.76 19.05 3.34
C GLY A 142 -10.57 18.08 2.49
N ARG A 143 -11.73 18.56 2.07
CA ARG A 143 -12.60 17.90 1.10
C ARG A 143 -12.76 18.85 -0.08
N TYR A 144 -12.48 18.37 -1.28
CA TYR A 144 -12.51 19.16 -2.50
C TYR A 144 -13.35 18.45 -3.54
N LYS A 145 -14.13 19.21 -4.31
CA LYS A 145 -14.98 18.70 -5.38
C LYS A 145 -14.88 19.54 -6.63
N GLY A 146 -15.01 18.90 -7.78
CA GLY A 146 -15.13 19.55 -9.07
C GLY A 146 -15.41 18.55 -10.17
N THR A 147 -15.88 19.04 -11.32
CA THR A 147 -16.04 18.23 -12.52
C THR A 147 -14.84 18.49 -13.42
N LEU A 148 -13.92 17.53 -13.48
CA LEU A 148 -12.72 17.61 -14.30
C LEU A 148 -13.04 17.20 -15.75
N PRO A 149 -12.23 17.63 -16.73
CA PRO A 149 -12.43 17.30 -18.12
C PRO A 149 -12.16 15.81 -18.36
N CYS A 150 -12.97 15.23 -19.24
CA CYS A 150 -12.93 13.81 -19.56
C CYS A 150 -12.84 13.65 -21.08
N ALA A 151 -11.97 12.76 -21.55
CA ALA A 151 -11.73 12.60 -22.99
C ALA A 151 -12.90 11.91 -23.71
N ASP A 152 -13.55 10.97 -23.04
CA ASP A 152 -14.54 10.04 -23.58
C ASP A 152 -15.84 10.00 -22.77
N CYS A 153 -16.05 10.98 -21.89
CA CYS A 153 -17.25 11.12 -21.08
C CYS A 153 -17.64 12.59 -20.93
N SER A 154 -18.87 12.88 -20.46
CA SER A 154 -19.36 14.26 -20.39
C SER A 154 -18.69 15.10 -19.29
N GLY A 155 -17.95 14.44 -18.39
CA GLY A 155 -17.24 15.04 -17.28
C GLY A 155 -16.88 13.99 -16.25
N LEU A 156 -15.82 14.25 -15.49
CA LEU A 156 -15.38 13.41 -14.38
C LEU A 156 -15.68 14.13 -13.07
N ASP A 157 -16.76 13.74 -12.40
CA ASP A 157 -17.07 14.29 -11.07
C ASP A 157 -16.10 13.71 -10.06
N THR A 158 -15.19 14.55 -9.57
CA THR A 158 -14.11 14.16 -8.66
C THR A 158 -14.37 14.73 -7.27
N GLU A 159 -14.29 13.86 -6.27
CA GLU A 159 -14.25 14.21 -4.85
C GLU A 159 -12.93 13.72 -4.23
N LEU A 160 -12.10 14.67 -3.80
CA LEU A 160 -10.84 14.40 -3.12
C LEU A 160 -10.96 14.71 -1.63
N ARG A 161 -10.68 13.72 -0.78
CA ARG A 161 -10.63 13.86 0.67
C ARG A 161 -9.21 13.60 1.16
N LEU A 162 -8.64 14.56 1.87
CA LEU A 162 -7.28 14.54 2.38
C LEU A 162 -7.29 14.33 3.89
N TYR A 163 -6.58 13.31 4.37
CA TYR A 163 -6.50 12.94 5.78
C TYR A 163 -5.06 12.96 6.26
N ALA A 164 -4.86 13.33 7.52
CA ALA A 164 -3.57 13.28 8.21
C ALA A 164 -3.78 13.05 9.71
N LYS A 165 -2.71 12.79 10.48
CA LYS A 165 -2.80 12.64 11.94
C LYS A 165 -3.24 13.95 12.59
N SER A 166 -2.71 15.08 12.13
CA SER A 166 -3.20 16.41 12.52
C SER A 166 -2.87 17.44 11.43
N LYS A 167 -3.31 18.70 11.63
CA LYS A 167 -2.89 19.82 10.75
C LYS A 167 -1.38 20.10 10.80
N PHE A 168 -0.68 19.57 11.80
CA PHE A 168 0.75 19.79 12.02
C PHE A 168 1.57 18.50 11.86
N ASP A 169 0.89 17.35 11.72
CA ASP A 169 1.52 16.04 11.56
C ASP A 169 0.95 15.36 10.31
N MET A 170 1.75 15.45 9.25
CA MET A 170 1.49 14.91 7.92
C MET A 170 2.12 13.51 7.73
N THR A 171 2.66 12.92 8.79
CA THR A 171 3.25 11.58 8.72
C THR A 171 2.16 10.58 8.37
N ASP A 172 2.41 9.74 7.35
CA ASP A 172 1.48 8.74 6.82
C ASP A 172 0.14 9.33 6.34
N ALA A 173 0.16 10.60 5.91
CA ALA A 173 -1.03 11.26 5.38
C ALA A 173 -1.53 10.55 4.10
N PHE A 174 -2.84 10.32 4.04
CA PHE A 174 -3.48 9.58 2.96
C PHE A 174 -4.67 10.33 2.38
N TYR A 175 -4.98 10.07 1.12
CA TYR A 175 -6.15 10.62 0.46
C TYR A 175 -7.13 9.50 0.12
N VAL A 176 -8.40 9.89 -0.07
CA VAL A 176 -9.39 9.08 -0.78
C VAL A 176 -9.97 9.94 -1.87
N GLU A 177 -9.79 9.51 -3.12
CA GLU A 177 -10.36 10.15 -4.30
C GLU A 177 -11.54 9.31 -4.78
N THR A 178 -12.63 9.93 -5.18
CA THR A 178 -13.76 9.26 -5.81
C THR A 178 -14.10 9.98 -7.10
N SER A 179 -14.06 9.25 -8.20
CA SER A 179 -14.23 9.77 -9.55
C SER A 179 -15.41 9.09 -10.21
N THR A 180 -16.38 9.88 -10.66
CA THR A 180 -17.58 9.40 -11.36
C THR A 180 -17.55 9.84 -12.81
N TYR A 181 -17.40 8.88 -13.71
CA TYR A 181 -17.46 9.07 -15.15
C TYR A 181 -18.93 9.24 -15.56
N ARG A 182 -19.27 10.42 -16.08
CA ARG A 182 -20.66 10.77 -16.42
C ARG A 182 -21.01 10.34 -17.85
N ALA A 183 -22.24 9.85 -18.02
CA ALA A 183 -22.81 9.51 -19.33
C ALA A 183 -21.95 8.53 -20.15
N THR A 184 -21.37 7.51 -19.50
CA THR A 184 -20.69 6.42 -20.24
C THR A 184 -21.72 5.55 -20.95
N ARG A 185 -21.26 4.64 -21.83
CA ARG A 185 -22.13 3.69 -22.56
C ARG A 185 -23.10 2.90 -21.66
N ASN A 186 -22.74 2.70 -20.39
CA ASN A 186 -23.52 1.91 -19.42
C ASN A 186 -24.11 2.77 -18.28
N GLY A 187 -24.17 4.10 -18.43
CA GLY A 187 -24.56 5.04 -17.37
C GLY A 187 -23.39 5.60 -16.59
N ASP A 188 -23.65 6.22 -15.44
CA ASP A 188 -22.59 6.76 -14.59
C ASP A 188 -21.82 5.63 -13.89
N VAL A 189 -20.49 5.71 -13.89
CA VAL A 189 -19.63 4.71 -13.22
C VAL A 189 -18.68 5.40 -12.25
N SER A 190 -18.67 4.97 -10.99
CA SER A 190 -17.82 5.53 -9.94
C SER A 190 -16.69 4.57 -9.56
N TYR A 191 -15.50 5.13 -9.36
CA TYR A 191 -14.34 4.45 -8.82
C TYR A 191 -13.80 5.23 -7.62
N SER A 192 -13.29 4.53 -6.62
CA SER A 192 -12.57 5.15 -5.51
C SER A 192 -11.14 4.65 -5.48
N ASP A 193 -10.22 5.60 -5.35
CA ASP A 193 -8.80 5.36 -5.19
C ASP A 193 -8.32 5.87 -3.82
N ARG A 194 -7.27 5.24 -3.29
CA ARG A 194 -6.65 5.57 -2.01
C ARG A 194 -5.14 5.45 -2.14
N GLY A 195 -4.44 6.48 -1.68
CA GLY A 195 -2.97 6.50 -1.67
C GLY A 195 -2.42 7.49 -0.66
N LEU A 196 -1.10 7.66 -0.67
CA LEU A 196 -0.42 8.65 0.16
C LEU A 196 -0.53 10.04 -0.47
N TRP A 197 -0.48 11.07 0.35
CA TRP A 197 -0.27 12.43 -0.14
C TRP A 197 0.73 13.18 0.73
N THR A 198 1.36 14.19 0.13
CA THR A 198 2.32 15.05 0.80
C THR A 198 2.17 16.51 0.37
N VAL A 199 2.83 17.39 1.11
CA VAL A 199 2.90 18.82 0.81
C VAL A 199 4.31 19.14 0.32
N LEU A 200 4.40 19.66 -0.89
CA LEU A 200 5.63 20.19 -1.47
C LEU A 200 5.64 21.72 -1.34
N LYS A 201 6.85 22.25 -1.14
CA LYS A 201 7.12 23.69 -1.24
C LYS A 201 7.63 24.01 -2.63
N GLY A 202 6.96 24.94 -3.30
CA GLY A 202 7.27 25.42 -4.62
C GLY A 202 6.56 24.67 -5.74
N SER A 203 6.39 25.41 -6.85
CA SER A 203 6.03 24.91 -8.17
C SER A 203 7.15 25.28 -9.14
N ALA A 204 7.04 24.88 -10.41
CA ALA A 204 8.05 25.23 -11.42
C ALA A 204 8.15 26.74 -11.72
N VAL A 205 7.15 27.53 -11.32
CA VAL A 205 7.07 28.97 -11.62
C VAL A 205 7.02 29.86 -10.37
N ASP A 206 6.76 29.28 -9.19
CA ASP A 206 6.73 29.98 -7.92
C ASP A 206 7.33 29.09 -6.81
N PRO A 207 8.53 29.40 -6.28
CA PRO A 207 9.20 28.61 -5.25
C PRO A 207 8.53 28.69 -3.86
N ASN A 208 7.58 29.61 -3.66
CA ASN A 208 6.85 29.77 -2.41
C ASN A 208 5.44 29.15 -2.45
N ALA A 209 5.03 28.61 -3.61
CA ALA A 209 3.77 27.92 -3.74
C ALA A 209 3.65 26.74 -2.75
N THR A 210 2.43 26.41 -2.35
CA THR A 210 2.13 25.15 -1.65
C THR A 210 1.49 24.20 -2.65
N VAL A 211 2.09 23.03 -2.83
CA VAL A 211 1.60 22.00 -3.76
C VAL A 211 1.24 20.75 -2.98
N TYR A 212 0.04 20.21 -3.23
CA TYR A 212 -0.35 18.89 -2.72
C TYR A 212 -0.04 17.86 -3.78
N GLN A 213 0.74 16.85 -3.42
CA GLN A 213 1.08 15.74 -4.31
C GLN A 213 0.45 14.46 -3.80
N LEU A 214 -0.31 13.79 -4.66
CA LEU A 214 -0.86 12.45 -4.44
C LEU A 214 0.11 11.40 -5.02
N ASN A 215 0.17 10.23 -4.39
CA ASN A 215 1.04 9.10 -4.76
C ASN A 215 2.52 9.49 -4.94
N PRO A 216 3.16 10.15 -3.96
CA PRO A 216 4.57 10.54 -4.06
C PRO A 216 5.51 9.33 -4.22
N ASP A 217 5.06 8.14 -3.79
CA ASP A 217 5.75 6.85 -3.90
C ASP A 217 5.64 6.20 -5.28
N LYS A 218 4.77 6.71 -6.17
CA LYS A 218 4.54 6.18 -7.52
C LYS A 218 4.67 7.28 -8.57
N PRO A 219 5.90 7.63 -9.01
CA PRO A 219 6.14 8.78 -9.88
C PRO A 219 5.35 8.78 -11.21
N SER A 220 5.02 7.62 -11.75
CA SER A 220 4.21 7.48 -12.97
C SER A 220 2.72 7.82 -12.78
N GLU A 221 2.22 7.70 -11.54
CA GLU A 221 0.84 7.91 -11.12
C GLU A 221 0.67 9.18 -10.28
N ALA A 222 1.77 9.88 -9.97
CA ALA A 222 1.76 11.06 -9.13
C ALA A 222 0.93 12.18 -9.76
N GLN A 223 0.03 12.75 -8.95
CA GLN A 223 -0.78 13.91 -9.33
C GLN A 223 -0.37 15.09 -8.46
N ALA A 224 -0.26 16.28 -9.04
CA ALA A 224 0.11 17.49 -8.31
C ALA A 224 -0.99 18.56 -8.44
N TYR A 225 -1.31 19.20 -7.32
CA TYR A 225 -2.30 20.25 -7.23
C TYR A 225 -1.71 21.48 -6.58
N LEU A 226 -1.82 22.64 -7.23
CA LEU A 226 -1.46 23.93 -6.65
C LEU A 226 -2.56 24.38 -5.68
N LEU A 227 -2.18 24.67 -4.44
CA LEU A 227 -3.09 25.25 -3.46
C LEU A 227 -3.33 26.74 -3.78
N LYS A 228 -4.57 27.09 -4.06
CA LYS A 228 -4.98 28.44 -4.48
C LYS A 228 -5.97 29.03 -3.48
N GLN A 229 -6.15 30.35 -3.55
CA GLN A 229 -7.21 31.06 -2.83
C GLN A 229 -7.21 30.76 -1.32
N ASN A 230 -6.04 30.80 -0.70
CA ASN A 230 -5.86 30.51 0.73
C ASN A 230 -6.47 29.16 1.17
N GLY A 231 -6.30 28.13 0.32
CA GLY A 231 -6.76 26.77 0.59
C GLY A 231 -8.17 26.45 0.11
N ALA A 232 -8.87 27.39 -0.53
CA ALA A 232 -10.23 27.18 -1.04
C ALA A 232 -10.28 26.44 -2.39
N ALA A 233 -9.14 26.29 -3.08
CA ALA A 233 -9.08 25.63 -4.39
C ALA A 233 -7.78 24.85 -4.59
N LEU A 234 -7.87 23.78 -5.37
CA LEU A 234 -6.78 22.95 -5.86
C LEU A 234 -6.82 22.96 -7.39
N GLU A 235 -5.76 23.48 -8.01
CA GLU A 235 -5.64 23.54 -9.47
C GLU A 235 -4.61 22.51 -9.95
N SER A 236 -5.00 21.61 -10.86
CA SER A 236 -4.09 20.56 -11.34
C SER A 236 -2.85 21.13 -12.04
N LEU A 237 -1.71 20.52 -11.75
CA LEU A 237 -0.42 20.78 -12.39
C LEU A 237 0.01 19.59 -13.26
N ASP A 238 0.93 19.83 -14.19
CA ASP A 238 1.59 18.76 -14.91
C ASP A 238 2.64 18.03 -14.05
N ARG A 239 3.25 16.98 -14.62
CA ARG A 239 4.31 16.20 -13.95
C ARG A 239 5.55 17.01 -13.59
N GLY A 240 5.76 18.14 -14.25
CA GLY A 240 6.85 19.08 -13.98
C GLY A 240 6.48 20.16 -12.97
N LEU A 241 5.32 20.04 -12.30
CA LEU A 241 4.78 21.06 -11.39
C LEU A 241 4.51 22.41 -12.08
N LYS A 242 4.23 22.40 -13.39
CA LYS A 242 3.85 23.59 -14.16
C LYS A 242 2.33 23.69 -14.31
N PRO A 243 1.77 24.91 -14.40
CA PRO A 243 0.39 25.09 -14.79
C PRO A 243 0.12 24.45 -16.15
N ILE A 244 -1.02 23.76 -16.27
CA ILE A 244 -1.44 23.14 -17.53
C ILE A 244 -2.09 24.22 -18.40
N ASN A 245 -1.55 24.45 -19.60
CA ASN A 245 -2.14 25.41 -20.54
C ASN A 245 -3.37 24.80 -21.23
N THR A 246 -4.55 25.07 -20.68
CA THR A 246 -5.83 24.62 -21.22
C THR A 246 -6.94 25.65 -20.97
N LYS A 247 -7.99 25.60 -21.80
CA LYS A 247 -9.23 26.36 -21.56
C LYS A 247 -10.20 25.61 -20.64
N MET A 248 -9.94 24.34 -20.37
CA MET A 248 -10.81 23.51 -19.54
C MET A 248 -10.61 23.80 -18.06
N ASN A 249 -11.66 23.61 -17.25
CA ASN A 249 -11.56 23.81 -15.81
C ASN A 249 -10.88 22.61 -15.14
N LEU A 250 -9.69 22.84 -14.57
CA LEU A 250 -8.90 21.83 -13.83
C LEU A 250 -8.90 22.08 -12.31
N THR A 251 -9.94 22.75 -11.80
CA THR A 251 -9.99 23.17 -10.39
C THR A 251 -10.96 22.30 -9.60
N LEU A 252 -10.48 21.74 -8.48
CA LEU A 252 -11.32 21.24 -7.40
C LEU A 252 -11.48 22.33 -6.34
N ARG A 253 -12.71 22.57 -5.88
CA ARG A 253 -13.01 23.57 -4.86
C ARG A 253 -13.32 22.94 -3.52
N ARG A 254 -12.87 23.58 -2.45
CA ARG A 254 -13.11 23.10 -1.10
C ARG A 254 -14.61 23.11 -0.81
N VAL A 255 -15.10 22.06 -0.19
CA VAL A 255 -16.47 21.92 0.29
C VAL A 255 -16.46 21.60 1.78
N GLN A 256 -17.49 22.05 2.48
CA GLN A 256 -17.70 21.73 3.89
C GLN A 256 -18.28 20.32 4.06
#